data_AF-A0A2V9UL61-F1
#
_entry.id   AF-A0A2V9UL61-F1
#
_cell.length_a   1.000
_cell.length_b   1.000
_cell.length_c   1.000
_cell.angle_alpha   90.00
_cell.angle_beta   90.00
_cell.angle_gamma   90.00
#
_symmetry.space_group_name_H-M   'P 1'
#
loop_
_entity.id
_entity.type
_entity.pdbx_description
1 polymer ?
#
loop_
_entity_poly.entity_id
_entity_poly.type
_entity_poly.pdbx_seq_one_letter_code
_entity_poly.pdbx_strand_id
1 'polypeptide(L)'
;MQKALTQMNIQLANVLSDVSGMTGQAIVKAILAGERDPYQLAALRNWRVKASEEEIARSLEGNWQEDLLFVLQQEQNGYEFCQKQTAECDQRLQQYLEQQEDRSHGASLPEEKRKERLRKKKKGNAPQFDLRAELFRVTGTDLTQIDGIDVTTTMTILSEAGWDMSKWKTEHHFVSWLRLCPDNKISGDKIIGKG
;
A
#
# COMPACT_ATOMS: atom_id res chain seq x y z
N MET A 1 6.26 17.94 1.07
CA MET A 1 4.93 18.58 0.87
C MET A 1 4.37 19.26 2.13
N GLN A 2 4.01 18.54 3.21
CA GLN A 2 3.36 19.14 4.40
C GLN A 2 4.12 20.31 5.02
N LYS A 3 5.46 20.21 5.12
CA LYS A 3 6.30 21.28 5.66
C LYS A 3 6.13 22.60 4.89
N ALA A 4 6.15 22.56 3.55
CA ALA A 4 5.99 23.75 2.71
C ALA A 4 4.59 24.37 2.90
N LEU A 5 3.55 23.53 2.97
CA LEU A 5 2.18 23.97 3.25
C LEU A 5 2.09 24.68 4.61
N THR A 6 2.59 24.04 5.69
CA THR A 6 2.54 24.61 7.04
C THR A 6 3.32 25.92 7.15
N GLN A 7 4.49 26.03 6.50
CA GLN A 7 5.27 27.27 6.46
C GLN A 7 4.56 28.40 5.70
N MET A 8 3.70 28.07 4.73
CA MET A 8 2.83 29.03 4.06
C MET A 8 1.53 29.33 4.82
N ASN A 9 1.37 28.86 6.05
CA ASN A 9 0.12 28.91 6.84
C ASN A 9 -1.05 28.07 6.27
N ILE A 10 -0.76 27.08 5.42
CA ILE A 10 -1.75 26.15 4.89
C ILE A 10 -1.78 24.89 5.77
N GLN A 11 -2.86 24.73 6.54
CA GLN A 11 -2.99 23.71 7.60
C GLN A 11 -3.89 22.53 7.20
N LEU A 12 -3.77 22.06 5.94
CA LEU A 12 -4.57 20.96 5.41
C LEU A 12 -4.52 19.67 6.24
N ALA A 13 -3.40 19.41 6.93
CA ALA A 13 -3.24 18.24 7.79
C ALA A 13 -4.17 18.23 9.02
N ASN A 14 -4.76 19.38 9.40
CA ASN A 14 -5.69 19.48 10.52
C ASN A 14 -7.12 19.09 10.11
N VAL A 15 -7.47 19.23 8.83
CA VAL A 15 -8.83 19.01 8.30
C VAL A 15 -8.93 17.76 7.43
N LEU A 16 -7.81 17.30 6.85
CA LEU A 16 -7.73 16.08 6.05
C LEU A 16 -6.95 15.00 6.80
N SER A 17 -7.49 13.78 6.82
CA SER A 17 -6.78 12.62 7.36
C SER A 17 -5.58 12.21 6.51
N ASP A 18 -5.57 12.57 5.22
CA ASP A 18 -4.50 12.31 4.27
C ASP A 18 -4.40 13.46 3.26
N VAL A 19 -3.32 14.24 3.33
CA VAL A 19 -3.03 15.35 2.42
C VAL A 19 -2.63 14.86 1.02
N SER A 20 -2.10 13.64 0.93
CA SER A 20 -1.76 12.98 -0.34
C SER A 20 -2.96 12.26 -0.96
N GLY A 21 -4.11 12.27 -0.31
CA GLY A 21 -5.36 11.72 -0.83
C GLY A 21 -5.99 12.59 -1.92
N MET A 22 -7.11 12.12 -2.48
CA MET A 22 -7.79 12.75 -3.62
C MET A 22 -8.06 14.26 -3.42
N THR A 23 -8.68 14.65 -2.30
CA THR A 23 -8.98 16.06 -2.00
C THR A 23 -7.71 16.89 -1.87
N GLY A 24 -6.74 16.41 -1.09
CA GLY A 24 -5.51 17.17 -0.84
C GLY A 24 -4.67 17.35 -2.11
N GLN A 25 -4.60 16.33 -2.96
CA GLN A 25 -3.96 16.40 -4.27
C GLN A 25 -4.66 17.39 -5.21
N ALA A 26 -6.00 17.39 -5.26
CA ALA A 26 -6.75 18.35 -6.06
C ALA A 26 -6.46 19.79 -5.63
N ILE A 27 -6.45 20.04 -4.31
CA ILE A 27 -6.15 21.36 -3.74
C ILE A 27 -4.71 21.77 -4.02
N VAL A 28 -3.73 20.90 -3.79
CA VAL A 28 -2.30 21.20 -4.06
C VAL A 28 -2.08 21.52 -5.54
N LYS A 29 -2.71 20.77 -6.46
CA LYS A 29 -2.63 21.05 -7.90
C LYS A 29 -3.26 22.40 -8.26
N ALA A 30 -4.39 22.75 -7.67
CA ALA A 30 -5.02 24.06 -7.89
C ALA A 30 -4.14 25.20 -7.35
N ILE A 31 -3.52 25.04 -6.18
CA ILE A 31 -2.54 25.99 -5.63
C ILE A 31 -1.37 26.17 -6.61
N LEU A 32 -0.82 25.09 -7.13
CA LEU A 32 0.30 25.16 -8.08
C LEU A 32 -0.13 25.74 -9.44
N ALA A 33 -1.40 25.59 -9.83
CA ALA A 33 -1.99 26.24 -11.00
C ALA A 33 -2.28 27.75 -10.80
N GLY A 34 -2.08 28.27 -9.59
CA GLY A 34 -2.23 29.69 -9.27
C GLY A 34 -3.51 30.05 -8.51
N GLU A 35 -4.33 29.08 -8.11
CA GLU A 35 -5.54 29.36 -7.31
C GLU A 35 -5.18 29.76 -5.88
N ARG A 36 -5.82 30.82 -5.38
CA ARG A 36 -5.56 31.44 -4.07
C ARG A 36 -6.82 31.67 -3.25
N ASP A 37 -8.00 31.57 -3.87
CA ASP A 37 -9.29 31.69 -3.21
C ASP A 37 -9.55 30.45 -2.33
N PRO A 38 -9.60 30.60 -1.00
CA PRO A 38 -9.80 29.49 -0.09
C PRO A 38 -11.12 28.74 -0.31
N TYR A 39 -12.17 29.43 -0.77
CA TYR A 39 -13.47 28.80 -1.01
C TYR A 39 -13.48 27.97 -2.29
N GLN A 40 -12.84 28.45 -3.37
CA GLN A 40 -12.67 27.67 -4.59
C GLN A 40 -11.83 26.41 -4.35
N LEU A 41 -10.77 26.52 -3.54
CA LEU A 41 -9.98 25.37 -3.13
C LEU A 41 -10.78 24.41 -2.24
N ALA A 42 -11.56 24.93 -1.29
CA ALA A 42 -12.41 24.11 -0.41
C ALA A 42 -13.53 23.39 -1.18
N ALA A 43 -14.04 23.98 -2.27
CA ALA A 43 -15.04 23.35 -3.14
C ALA A 43 -14.53 22.07 -3.84
N LEU A 44 -13.20 21.87 -3.94
CA LEU A 44 -12.60 20.63 -4.46
C LEU A 44 -12.73 19.44 -3.48
N ARG A 45 -13.30 19.66 -2.29
CA ARG A 45 -13.52 18.64 -1.27
C ARG A 45 -14.44 17.53 -1.78
N ASN A 46 -13.96 16.29 -1.70
CA ASN A 46 -14.81 15.12 -1.84
C ASN A 46 -15.85 15.01 -0.70
N TRP A 47 -17.09 14.63 -1.00
CA TRP A 47 -18.19 14.46 -0.04
C TRP A 47 -17.88 13.56 1.17
N ARG A 48 -16.88 12.68 1.08
CA ARG A 48 -16.43 11.80 2.19
C ARG A 48 -15.60 12.51 3.26
N VAL A 49 -15.10 13.72 2.97
CA VAL A 49 -14.35 14.51 3.95
C VAL A 49 -15.31 15.03 5.00
N LYS A 50 -14.97 14.79 6.28
CA LYS A 50 -15.83 15.17 7.41
C LYS A 50 -15.82 16.68 7.70
N ALA A 51 -14.72 17.35 7.40
CA ALA A 51 -14.58 18.78 7.60
C ALA A 51 -15.54 19.53 6.65
N SER A 52 -16.22 20.52 7.22
CA SER A 52 -17.05 21.47 6.49
C SER A 52 -16.22 22.29 5.49
N GLU A 53 -16.91 22.96 4.56
CA GLU A 53 -16.22 23.71 3.51
C GLU A 53 -15.51 24.92 4.14
N GLU A 54 -16.17 25.52 5.12
CA GLU A 54 -15.70 26.62 5.93
C GLU A 54 -14.49 26.24 6.79
N GLU A 55 -14.45 25.03 7.35
CA GLU A 55 -13.26 24.52 8.07
C GLU A 55 -12.06 24.35 7.14
N ILE A 56 -12.29 23.84 5.92
CA ILE A 56 -11.22 23.66 4.93
C ILE A 56 -10.74 25.02 4.42
N ALA A 57 -11.65 25.94 4.09
CA ALA A 57 -11.31 27.29 3.64
C ALA A 57 -10.46 28.03 4.68
N ARG A 58 -10.83 27.98 5.97
CA ARG A 58 -10.01 28.55 7.06
C ARG A 58 -8.61 27.95 7.15
N SER A 59 -8.45 26.67 6.78
CA SER A 59 -7.16 25.99 6.76
C SER A 59 -6.31 26.31 5.53
N LEU A 60 -6.86 27.05 4.57
CA LEU A 60 -6.23 27.42 3.29
C LEU A 60 -5.85 28.90 3.22
N GLU A 61 -5.96 29.64 4.33
CA GLU A 61 -5.53 31.03 4.45
C GLU A 61 -3.99 31.12 4.46
N GLY A 62 -3.40 31.07 3.27
CA GLY A 62 -1.96 31.07 3.07
C GLY A 62 -1.35 32.47 2.87
N ASN A 63 -0.04 32.58 3.08
CA ASN A 63 0.76 33.77 2.75
C ASN A 63 1.39 33.73 1.35
N TRP A 64 1.27 32.58 0.65
CA TRP A 64 1.64 32.38 -0.77
C TRP A 64 3.08 32.77 -1.15
N GLN A 65 4.05 32.55 -0.25
CA GLN A 65 5.46 32.85 -0.52
C GLN A 65 5.99 32.06 -1.74
N GLU A 66 6.55 32.77 -2.72
CA GLU A 66 7.01 32.19 -3.99
C GLU A 66 8.06 31.10 -3.82
N ASP A 67 9.05 31.29 -2.94
CA ASP A 67 10.08 30.30 -2.64
C ASP A 67 9.48 28.98 -2.13
N LEU A 68 8.43 29.06 -1.30
CA LEU A 68 7.74 27.89 -0.75
C LEU A 68 6.81 27.24 -1.77
N LEU A 69 6.20 28.03 -2.67
CA LEU A 69 5.45 27.49 -3.81
C LEU A 69 6.37 26.73 -4.76
N PHE A 70 7.57 27.22 -5.02
CA PHE A 70 8.58 26.50 -5.80
C PHE A 70 8.96 25.16 -5.14
N VAL A 71 9.22 25.16 -3.83
CA VAL A 71 9.48 23.92 -3.08
C VAL A 71 8.29 22.97 -3.15
N LEU A 72 7.06 23.48 -2.99
CA LEU A 72 5.85 22.68 -3.11
C LEU A 72 5.73 22.02 -4.50
N GLN A 73 6.07 22.75 -5.57
CA GLN A 73 6.09 22.20 -6.93
C GLN A 73 7.12 21.06 -7.08
N GLN A 74 8.33 21.23 -6.56
CA GLN A 74 9.36 20.17 -6.60
C GLN A 74 8.89 18.90 -5.87
N GLU A 75 8.30 19.09 -4.69
CA GLU A 75 7.75 17.99 -3.88
C GLU A 75 6.58 17.28 -4.60
N GLN A 76 5.70 18.04 -5.25
CA GLN A 76 4.61 17.49 -6.04
C GLN A 76 5.13 16.68 -7.23
N ASN A 77 6.14 17.20 -7.96
CA ASN A 77 6.75 16.49 -9.08
C ASN A 77 7.38 15.16 -8.62
N GLY A 78 8.08 15.15 -7.49
CA GLY A 78 8.64 13.93 -6.91
C GLY A 78 7.57 12.91 -6.51
N TYR A 79 6.47 13.39 -5.91
CA TYR A 79 5.32 12.54 -5.58
C TYR A 79 4.71 11.89 -6.84
N GLU A 80 4.45 12.68 -7.89
CA GLU A 80 3.87 12.18 -9.14
C GLU A 80 4.80 11.19 -9.85
N PHE A 81 6.12 11.43 -9.81
CA PHE A 81 7.10 10.49 -10.32
C PHE A 81 7.05 9.14 -9.59
N CYS A 82 7.06 9.14 -8.26
CA CYS A 82 6.97 7.92 -7.46
C CYS A 82 5.65 7.17 -7.71
N GLN A 83 4.53 7.88 -7.85
CA GLN A 83 3.24 7.28 -8.18
C GLN A 83 3.25 6.61 -9.56
N LYS A 84 3.84 7.27 -10.56
CA LYS A 84 4.01 6.69 -11.89
C LYS A 84 4.87 5.42 -11.85
N GLN A 85 6.01 5.45 -11.17
CA GLN A 85 6.88 4.28 -11.03
C GLN A 85 6.17 3.12 -10.31
N THR A 86 5.38 3.41 -9.29
CA THR A 86 4.58 2.39 -8.58
C THR A 86 3.56 1.75 -9.52
N ALA A 87 2.83 2.56 -10.30
CA ALA A 87 1.86 2.05 -11.27
C ALA A 87 2.52 1.20 -12.37
N GLU A 88 3.70 1.58 -12.86
CA GLU A 88 4.47 0.79 -13.83
C GLU A 88 4.91 -0.57 -13.25
N CYS A 89 5.33 -0.59 -11.98
CA CYS A 89 5.65 -1.83 -11.26
C CYS A 89 4.41 -2.71 -11.09
N ASP A 90 3.26 -2.15 -10.72
CA ASP A 90 2.00 -2.89 -10.57
C ASP A 90 1.57 -3.53 -11.90
N GLN A 91 1.70 -2.82 -13.02
CA GLN A 91 1.40 -3.35 -14.35
C GLN A 91 2.32 -4.51 -14.72
N ARG A 92 3.63 -4.39 -14.47
CA ARG A 92 4.58 -5.50 -14.71
C ARG A 92 4.31 -6.68 -13.80
N LEU A 93 3.97 -6.44 -12.54
CA LEU A 93 3.61 -7.48 -11.59
C LEU A 93 2.37 -8.24 -12.06
N GLN A 94 1.35 -7.53 -12.53
CA GLN A 94 0.14 -8.15 -13.08
C GLN A 94 0.48 -9.06 -14.28
N GLN A 95 1.24 -8.54 -15.25
CA GLN A 95 1.68 -9.32 -16.41
C GLN A 95 2.51 -10.55 -16.02
N TYR A 96 3.39 -10.39 -15.04
CA TYR A 96 4.19 -11.49 -14.50
C TYR A 96 3.30 -12.58 -13.89
N LEU A 97 2.32 -12.18 -13.07
CA LEU A 97 1.38 -13.11 -12.46
C LEU A 97 0.53 -13.81 -13.52
N GLU A 98 -0.03 -13.07 -14.50
CA GLU A 98 -0.87 -13.63 -15.58
C GLU A 98 -0.16 -14.74 -16.39
N GLN A 99 1.16 -14.66 -16.56
CA GLN A 99 1.96 -15.69 -17.25
C GLN A 99 2.17 -16.97 -16.45
N GLN A 100 1.88 -16.95 -15.14
CA GLN A 100 2.04 -18.11 -14.28
C GLN A 100 0.92 -19.14 -14.50
N GLU A 101 1.26 -20.41 -14.29
CA GLU A 101 0.31 -21.52 -14.29
C GLU A 101 -0.80 -21.31 -13.24
N ASP A 102 -2.04 -21.62 -13.63
CA ASP A 102 -3.17 -21.67 -12.72
C ASP A 102 -3.15 -22.98 -11.91
N ARG A 103 -2.90 -22.85 -10.60
CA ARG A 103 -2.89 -23.94 -9.62
C ARG A 103 -4.17 -24.01 -8.78
N SER A 104 -5.16 -23.16 -9.06
CA SER A 104 -6.48 -23.24 -8.42
C SER A 104 -7.30 -24.45 -8.88
N HIS A 105 -6.88 -25.11 -9.97
CA HIS A 105 -7.59 -26.24 -10.58
C HIS A 105 -9.08 -25.92 -10.87
N GLY A 106 -9.38 -24.66 -11.21
CA GLY A 106 -10.75 -24.19 -11.49
C GLY A 106 -11.60 -23.96 -10.24
N ALA A 107 -11.01 -24.02 -9.04
CA ALA A 107 -11.71 -23.66 -7.81
C ALA A 107 -12.07 -22.17 -7.80
N SER A 108 -13.24 -21.85 -7.25
CA SER A 108 -13.64 -20.47 -7.01
C SER A 108 -12.86 -19.87 -5.84
N LEU A 109 -12.48 -18.60 -5.94
CA LEU A 109 -11.87 -17.87 -4.83
C LEU A 109 -12.77 -17.96 -3.57
N PRO A 110 -12.26 -18.47 -2.44
CA PRO A 110 -13.05 -18.58 -1.22
C PRO A 110 -13.57 -17.23 -0.75
N GLU A 111 -14.77 -17.23 -0.16
CA GLU A 111 -15.32 -16.04 0.46
C GLU A 111 -14.34 -15.51 1.52
N GLU A 112 -14.09 -14.20 1.52
CA GLU A 112 -13.21 -13.61 2.52
C GLU A 112 -13.91 -13.70 3.88
N LYS A 113 -13.28 -14.33 4.88
CA LYS A 113 -13.87 -14.47 6.23
C LYS A 113 -13.43 -13.38 7.22
N ARG A 114 -12.48 -12.51 6.83
CA ARG A 114 -11.97 -11.45 7.73
C ARG A 114 -13.08 -10.48 8.13
N LYS A 115 -12.97 -9.89 9.34
CA LYS A 115 -13.91 -8.86 9.80
C LYS A 115 -13.96 -7.70 8.82
N GLU A 116 -15.16 -7.20 8.52
CA GLU A 116 -15.39 -6.14 7.53
C GLU A 116 -14.56 -4.86 7.77
N ARG A 117 -14.29 -4.53 9.03
CA ARG A 117 -13.41 -3.40 9.43
C ARG A 117 -11.96 -3.54 8.93
N LEU A 118 -11.47 -4.78 8.80
CA LEU A 118 -10.14 -5.08 8.27
C LEU A 118 -10.14 -5.03 6.73
N ARG A 119 -11.26 -5.43 6.08
CA ARG A 119 -11.42 -5.36 4.61
C ARG A 119 -11.43 -3.92 4.09
N LYS A 120 -11.99 -2.98 4.86
CA LYS A 120 -12.19 -1.58 4.44
C LYS A 120 -10.94 -0.70 4.52
N LYS A 121 -9.87 -1.13 5.21
CA LYS A 121 -8.58 -0.40 5.19
C LYS A 121 -7.79 -0.77 3.94
N LYS A 122 -8.22 -0.29 2.76
CA LYS A 122 -7.33 -0.27 1.59
C LYS A 122 -6.12 0.59 1.95
N LYS A 123 -4.92 0.01 1.95
CA LYS A 123 -3.67 0.75 2.07
C LYS A 123 -3.53 1.63 0.83
N GLY A 124 -3.08 2.87 1.00
CA GLY A 124 -3.05 3.88 -0.08
C GLY A 124 -2.27 3.45 -1.34
N ASN A 125 -1.36 2.50 -1.20
CA ASN A 125 -0.50 1.99 -2.28
C ASN A 125 -0.79 0.52 -2.60
N ALA A 126 -2.02 0.04 -2.40
CA ALA A 126 -2.39 -1.28 -2.88
C ALA A 126 -2.46 -1.30 -4.41
N PRO A 127 -2.03 -2.39 -5.07
CA PRO A 127 -2.11 -2.49 -6.53
C PRO A 127 -3.53 -2.29 -7.06
N GLN A 128 -3.64 -1.77 -8.29
CA GLN A 128 -4.92 -1.42 -8.89
C GLN A 128 -5.69 -2.61 -9.49
N PHE A 129 -5.13 -3.82 -9.44
CA PHE A 129 -5.76 -5.07 -9.89
C PHE A 129 -6.11 -5.99 -8.72
N ASP A 130 -6.88 -7.05 -8.97
CA ASP A 130 -7.26 -8.02 -7.93
C ASP A 130 -6.10 -8.97 -7.60
N LEU A 131 -5.16 -8.45 -6.80
CA LEU A 131 -4.01 -9.21 -6.36
C LEU A 131 -4.40 -10.47 -5.55
N ARG A 132 -5.52 -10.45 -4.82
CA ARG A 132 -5.96 -11.63 -4.04
C ARG A 132 -6.34 -12.77 -4.96
N ALA A 133 -7.11 -12.47 -6.01
CA ALA A 133 -7.51 -13.47 -7.00
C ALA A 133 -6.28 -14.04 -7.74
N GLU A 134 -5.35 -13.17 -8.16
CA GLU A 134 -4.12 -13.64 -8.83
C GLU A 134 -3.26 -14.51 -7.93
N LEU A 135 -3.05 -14.11 -6.67
CA LEU A 135 -2.26 -14.92 -5.74
C LEU A 135 -2.92 -16.27 -5.46
N PHE A 136 -4.25 -16.33 -5.30
CA PHE A 136 -4.97 -17.59 -5.18
C PHE A 136 -4.82 -18.48 -6.41
N ARG A 137 -4.90 -17.91 -7.61
CA ARG A 137 -4.71 -18.62 -8.87
C ARG A 137 -3.31 -19.25 -8.94
N VAL A 138 -2.27 -18.50 -8.60
CA VAL A 138 -0.87 -18.96 -8.70
C VAL A 138 -0.47 -19.93 -7.58
N THR A 139 -1.07 -19.85 -6.39
CA THR A 139 -0.75 -20.76 -5.27
C THR A 139 -1.70 -21.94 -5.13
N GLY A 140 -2.91 -21.85 -5.69
CA GLY A 140 -4.01 -22.78 -5.48
C GLY A 140 -4.64 -22.71 -4.07
N THR A 141 -4.09 -21.90 -3.17
CA THR A 141 -4.54 -21.79 -1.78
C THR A 141 -4.60 -20.34 -1.34
N ASP A 142 -5.74 -19.95 -0.79
CA ASP A 142 -5.95 -18.58 -0.35
C ASP A 142 -5.35 -18.37 1.05
N LEU A 143 -4.11 -17.88 1.11
CA LEU A 143 -3.43 -17.58 2.39
C LEU A 143 -4.14 -16.48 3.19
N THR A 144 -5.00 -15.69 2.54
CA THR A 144 -5.79 -14.65 3.23
C THR A 144 -6.82 -15.19 4.21
N GLN A 145 -7.11 -16.50 4.14
CA GLN A 145 -7.97 -17.21 5.09
C GLN A 145 -7.32 -17.37 6.48
N ILE A 146 -5.99 -17.26 6.57
CA ILE A 146 -5.27 -17.31 7.83
C ILE A 146 -5.45 -15.96 8.54
N ASP A 147 -5.94 -15.99 9.77
CA ASP A 147 -6.11 -14.76 10.54
C ASP A 147 -4.75 -14.07 10.76
N GLY A 148 -4.71 -12.76 10.55
CA GLY A 148 -3.48 -11.96 10.60
C GLY A 148 -2.65 -11.91 9.32
N ILE A 149 -2.92 -12.74 8.30
CA ILE A 149 -2.22 -12.64 7.00
C ILE A 149 -3.04 -11.79 6.03
N ASP A 150 -2.51 -10.65 5.60
CA ASP A 150 -3.12 -9.80 4.56
C ASP A 150 -2.65 -10.18 3.12
N VAL A 151 -3.23 -9.56 2.09
CA VAL A 151 -2.86 -9.83 0.68
C VAL A 151 -1.41 -9.41 0.41
N THR A 152 -0.97 -8.29 0.96
CA THR A 152 0.41 -7.80 0.81
C THR A 152 1.38 -8.73 1.54
N THR A 153 1.06 -9.19 2.75
CA THR A 153 1.84 -10.18 3.48
C THR A 153 1.93 -11.50 2.71
N THR A 154 0.83 -11.92 2.07
CA THR A 154 0.83 -13.10 1.19
C THR A 154 1.82 -12.93 0.05
N MET A 155 1.80 -11.78 -0.62
CA MET A 155 2.76 -11.45 -1.68
C MET A 155 4.21 -11.48 -1.16
N THR A 156 4.48 -10.89 0.01
CA THR A 156 5.82 -10.92 0.63
C THR A 156 6.28 -12.35 0.94
N ILE A 157 5.41 -13.18 1.51
CA ILE A 157 5.76 -14.60 1.78
C ILE A 157 6.11 -15.29 0.47
N LEU A 158 5.33 -15.07 -0.58
CA LEU A 158 5.55 -15.70 -1.88
C LEU A 158 6.78 -15.17 -2.60
N SER A 159 7.15 -13.89 -2.44
CA SER A 159 8.38 -13.36 -3.02
C SER A 159 9.63 -13.94 -2.36
N GLU A 160 9.56 -14.27 -1.06
CA GLU A 160 10.69 -14.81 -0.30
C GLU A 160 10.79 -16.35 -0.38
N ALA A 161 9.68 -17.06 -0.16
CA ALA A 161 9.64 -18.53 -0.17
C ALA A 161 9.47 -19.10 -1.59
N GLY A 162 8.92 -18.30 -2.51
CA GLY A 162 8.40 -18.79 -3.78
C GLY A 162 7.02 -19.44 -3.65
N TRP A 163 6.46 -19.79 -4.81
CA TRP A 163 5.15 -20.43 -4.94
C TRP A 163 5.21 -21.96 -4.91
N ASP A 164 6.39 -22.53 -5.08
CA ASP A 164 6.59 -23.98 -5.15
C ASP A 164 7.08 -24.54 -3.82
N MET A 165 6.15 -25.13 -3.08
CA MET A 165 6.43 -25.77 -1.79
C MET A 165 7.04 -27.17 -1.94
N SER A 166 7.07 -27.76 -3.15
CA SER A 166 7.67 -29.09 -3.40
C SER A 166 9.18 -29.12 -3.17
N LYS A 167 9.82 -27.93 -3.11
CA LYS A 167 11.23 -27.76 -2.73
C LYS A 167 11.55 -28.32 -1.35
N TRP A 168 10.55 -28.39 -0.46
CA TRP A 168 10.69 -28.99 0.86
C TRP A 168 9.95 -30.32 0.91
N LYS A 169 10.63 -31.37 1.37
CA LYS A 169 10.06 -32.72 1.47
C LYS A 169 8.86 -32.78 2.41
N THR A 170 8.89 -32.00 3.50
CA THR A 170 7.81 -31.88 4.48
C THR A 170 7.76 -30.46 5.02
N GLU A 171 6.63 -30.09 5.62
CA GLU A 171 6.41 -28.83 6.32
C GLU A 171 7.47 -28.56 7.40
N HIS A 172 7.99 -29.60 8.06
CA HIS A 172 9.08 -29.44 9.05
C HIS A 172 10.38 -28.91 8.41
N HIS A 173 10.68 -29.30 7.17
CA HIS A 173 11.85 -28.77 6.47
C HIS A 173 11.67 -27.30 6.09
N PHE A 174 10.44 -26.89 5.76
CA PHE A 174 10.12 -25.48 5.52
C PHE A 174 10.24 -24.64 6.79
N VAL A 175 9.70 -25.11 7.91
CA VAL A 175 9.82 -24.46 9.23
C VAL A 175 11.28 -24.37 9.69
N SER A 176 12.09 -25.40 9.41
CA SER A 176 13.53 -25.39 9.66
C SER A 176 14.27 -24.39 8.79
N TRP A 177 13.93 -24.27 7.50
CA TRP A 177 14.47 -23.25 6.61
C TRP A 177 14.15 -21.83 7.09
N LEU A 178 12.93 -21.61 7.61
CA LEU A 178 12.53 -20.35 8.25
C LEU A 178 13.22 -20.10 9.62
N ARG A 179 14.00 -21.05 10.14
CA ARG A 179 14.63 -21.02 11.46
C ARG A 179 13.64 -20.82 12.61
N LEU A 180 12.43 -21.35 12.45
CA LEU A 180 11.37 -21.31 13.48
C LEU A 180 11.38 -22.53 14.39
N CYS A 181 12.23 -23.53 14.12
CA CYS A 181 12.47 -24.66 15.01
C CYS A 181 13.82 -24.51 15.74
N PRO A 182 13.97 -25.10 16.94
CA PRO A 182 15.25 -25.19 17.64
C PRO A 182 16.32 -25.80 16.73
N ASP A 183 17.52 -25.21 16.72
CA ASP A 183 18.59 -25.66 15.84
C ASP A 183 19.24 -26.92 16.43
N ASN A 184 19.41 -27.99 15.66
CA ASN A 184 20.13 -29.15 16.13
C ASN A 184 21.62 -28.96 15.82
N LYS A 185 22.45 -28.85 16.86
CA LYS A 185 23.90 -28.93 16.68
C LYS A 185 24.25 -30.36 16.30
N ILE A 186 24.77 -30.58 15.10
CA ILE A 186 25.13 -31.90 14.58
C ILE A 186 26.65 -31.98 14.40
N SER A 187 27.24 -33.07 14.88
CA SER A 187 28.64 -33.44 14.62
C SER A 187 28.73 -34.93 14.34
N GLY A 188 29.39 -35.31 13.23
CA GLY A 188 29.51 -36.72 12.81
C GLY A 188 28.18 -37.46 12.74
N ASP A 189 27.18 -36.85 12.08
CA ASP A 189 25.80 -37.37 11.94
C ASP A 189 25.05 -37.65 13.26
N LYS A 190 25.55 -37.14 14.39
CA LYS A 190 24.88 -37.22 15.69
C LYS A 190 24.47 -35.83 16.18
N ILE A 191 23.25 -35.74 16.71
CA ILE A 191 22.76 -34.53 17.37
C ILE A 191 23.45 -34.41 18.72
N ILE A 192 24.31 -33.40 18.87
CA ILE A 192 25.10 -33.11 20.08
C ILE A 192 24.42 -32.06 20.99
N GLY A 193 23.35 -31.43 20.54
CA GLY A 193 22.55 -30.51 21.34
C GLY A 193 21.44 -29.82 20.55
N LYS A 194 20.52 -29.16 21.26
CA LYS A 194 19.51 -28.25 20.69
C LYS A 194 19.88 -26.82 21.07
N GLY A 195 19.89 -25.91 20.09
CA GLY A 195 20.04 -24.47 20.24
C GLY A 195 18.72 -23.77 20.43
#